data_AF-A0A7J7NC54-F1
#
_entry.id   AF-A0A7J7NC54-F1
#
_cell.length_a   1.000
_cell.length_b   1.000
_cell.length_c   1.000
_cell.angle_alpha   90.00
_cell.angle_beta   90.00
_cell.angle_gamma   90.00
#
_symmetry.space_group_name_H-M   'P 1'
#
loop_
_entity.id
_entity.type
_entity.pdbx_description
1 polymer ?
#
loop_
_entity_poly.entity_id
_entity_poly.type
_entity_poly.pdbx_seq_one_letter_code
_entity_poly.pdbx_strand_id
1 'polypeptide(L)'
;MEFQSEEKTYDFYNLYARLIGFSMRRGSSSVRTNKVVRMRVLCCSKQGQYQKHSRGTPEKKRLDTRTNCEAKVVIKLFGNIYRLVEFKEDHNHELAPPSKVHRLRSQRKVDNKQKILMKNIYDS
;
A
#
# COMPACT_ATOMS: atom_id res chain seq x y z
N MET A 1 -6.05 -17.12 6.07
CA MET A 1 -5.72 -16.06 7.05
C MET A 1 -6.88 -15.10 7.18
N GLU A 2 -7.21 -14.67 8.40
CA GLU A 2 -8.42 -13.91 8.71
C GLU A 2 -8.14 -12.65 9.55
N PHE A 3 -8.96 -11.62 9.40
CA PHE A 3 -8.82 -10.33 10.06
C PHE A 3 -10.17 -9.73 10.44
N GLN A 4 -10.19 -9.01 11.56
CA GLN A 4 -11.40 -8.33 12.06
C GLN A 4 -11.71 -7.01 11.32
N SER A 5 -10.76 -6.47 10.54
CA SER A 5 -10.98 -5.25 9.76
C SER A 5 -10.07 -5.14 8.53
N GLU A 6 -10.40 -4.23 7.62
CA GLU A 6 -9.55 -3.89 6.48
C GLU A 6 -8.20 -3.32 6.97
N GLU A 7 -8.23 -2.48 8.00
CA GLU A 7 -7.04 -1.83 8.57
C GLU A 7 -6.07 -2.86 9.15
N LYS A 8 -6.55 -3.87 9.87
CA LYS A 8 -5.70 -4.95 10.38
C LYS A 8 -5.05 -5.75 9.25
N THR A 9 -5.79 -5.98 8.16
CA THR A 9 -5.21 -6.59 6.96
C THR A 9 -4.13 -5.69 6.35
N TYR A 10 -4.40 -4.38 6.27
CA TYR A 10 -3.45 -3.41 5.73
C TYR A 10 -2.15 -3.39 6.54
N ASP A 11 -2.22 -3.31 7.87
CA ASP A 11 -1.02 -3.32 8.70
C ASP A 11 -0.24 -4.63 8.60
N PHE A 12 -0.93 -5.77 8.56
CA PHE A 12 -0.31 -7.07 8.32
C PHE A 12 0.44 -7.12 6.99
N TYR A 13 -0.22 -6.74 5.89
CA TYR A 13 0.41 -6.77 4.58
C TYR A 13 1.49 -5.70 4.43
N ASN A 14 1.38 -4.56 5.12
CA ASN A 14 2.43 -3.54 5.13
C ASN A 14 3.67 -3.99 5.89
N LEU A 15 3.51 -4.78 6.95
CA LEU A 15 4.62 -5.45 7.63
C LEU A 15 5.30 -6.47 6.71
N TYR A 16 4.51 -7.31 6.02
CA TYR A 16 5.03 -8.21 5.00
C TYR A 16 5.82 -7.44 3.92
N ALA A 17 5.24 -6.36 3.38
CA ALA A 17 5.91 -5.52 2.38
C ALA A 17 7.21 -4.90 2.91
N ARG A 18 7.27 -4.60 4.21
CA ARG A 18 8.49 -4.12 4.87
C ARG A 18 9.58 -5.19 4.87
N LEU A 19 9.24 -6.41 5.26
CA LEU A 19 10.17 -7.54 5.34
C LEU A 19 10.73 -7.90 3.96
N ILE A 20 9.87 -7.94 2.95
CA ILE A 20 10.27 -8.27 1.57
C ILE A 20 10.96 -7.10 0.87
N GLY A 21 10.67 -5.85 1.28
CA GLY A 21 11.36 -4.67 0.77
C GLY A 21 10.66 -4.00 -0.42
N PHE A 22 9.32 -4.01 -0.45
CA PHE A 22 8.55 -3.23 -1.42
C PHE A 22 7.60 -2.24 -0.74
N SER A 23 7.20 -1.21 -1.47
CA SER A 23 6.11 -0.33 -1.03
C SER A 23 4.79 -0.91 -1.51
N MET A 24 3.80 -1.00 -0.63
CA MET A 24 2.45 -1.38 -1.02
C MET A 24 1.54 -0.17 -1.27
N ARG A 25 0.39 -0.39 -1.91
CA ARG A 25 -0.70 0.58 -2.09
C ARG A 25 -2.06 -0.09 -1.96
N ARG A 26 -3.09 0.68 -1.63
CA ARG A 26 -4.48 0.24 -1.80
C ARG A 26 -4.80 0.22 -3.31
N GLY A 27 -5.26 -0.92 -3.78
CA GLY A 27 -5.77 -1.14 -5.13
C GLY A 27 -7.28 -0.93 -5.19
N SER A 28 -7.94 -1.68 -6.07
CA SER A 28 -9.39 -1.64 -6.23
C SER A 28 -10.12 -2.10 -4.96
N SER A 29 -11.36 -1.65 -4.82
CA SER A 29 -12.30 -2.15 -3.82
C SER A 29 -13.70 -2.28 -4.38
N SER A 30 -14.44 -3.23 -3.82
CA SER A 30 -15.89 -3.32 -3.95
C SER A 30 -16.52 -2.90 -2.63
N VAL A 31 -17.51 -2.01 -2.69
CA VAL A 31 -18.16 -1.41 -1.52
C VAL A 31 -19.67 -1.68 -1.58
N ARG A 32 -20.30 -1.97 -0.43
CA ARG A 32 -21.76 -2.09 -0.28
C ARG A 32 -22.42 -0.71 -0.22
N THR A 33 -23.74 -0.64 -0.42
CA THR A 33 -24.54 0.58 -0.26
C THR A 33 -24.28 1.30 1.08
N ASN A 34 -23.97 0.53 2.14
CA ASN A 34 -23.67 1.05 3.49
C ASN A 34 -22.19 1.44 3.69
N LYS A 35 -21.43 1.72 2.62
CA LYS A 35 -19.99 2.07 2.66
C LYS A 35 -19.05 0.98 3.22
N VAL A 36 -19.54 -0.23 3.44
CA VAL A 36 -18.73 -1.36 3.90
C VAL A 36 -17.93 -1.95 2.74
N VAL A 37 -16.61 -2.03 2.88
CA VAL A 37 -15.72 -2.63 1.88
C VAL A 37 -15.87 -4.15 1.91
N ARG A 38 -16.45 -4.75 0.85
CA ARG A 38 -16.58 -6.22 0.76
C ARG A 38 -15.35 -6.90 0.23
N MET A 39 -14.58 -6.20 -0.59
CA MET A 39 -13.35 -6.71 -1.19
C MET A 39 -12.35 -5.58 -1.30
N ARG A 40 -11.10 -5.87 -0.98
CA ARG A 40 -9.98 -4.94 -1.15
C ARG A 40 -8.81 -5.67 -1.78
N VAL A 41 -8.18 -5.02 -2.75
CA VAL A 41 -6.87 -5.41 -3.27
C VAL A 41 -5.82 -4.54 -2.60
N LEU A 42 -4.78 -5.16 -2.06
CA LEU A 42 -3.57 -4.51 -1.57
C LEU A 42 -2.42 -4.98 -2.45
N CYS A 43 -1.72 -4.07 -3.12
CA CYS A 43 -0.78 -4.45 -4.18
C CYS A 43 0.55 -3.72 -4.09
N CYS A 44 1.54 -4.22 -4.81
CA CYS A 44 2.81 -3.53 -5.00
C CYS A 44 2.60 -2.12 -5.60
N SER A 45 3.41 -1.15 -5.17
CA SER A 45 3.39 0.20 -5.73
C SER A 45 3.71 0.23 -7.23
N LYS A 46 4.48 -0.75 -7.71
CA LYS A 46 4.81 -0.92 -9.14
C LYS A 46 3.75 -1.71 -9.94
N GLN A 47 2.60 -2.03 -9.35
CA GLN A 47 1.55 -2.79 -10.04
C GLN A 47 0.89 -2.01 -11.18
N GLY A 48 0.68 -2.72 -12.30
CA GLY A 48 -0.09 -2.30 -13.47
C GLY A 48 0.69 -1.37 -14.40
N GLN A 49 -0.02 -0.77 -15.36
CA GLN A 49 0.53 0.28 -16.23
C GLN A 49 0.06 1.64 -15.72
N TYR A 50 0.86 2.69 -15.93
CA TYR A 50 0.37 4.05 -15.76
C TYR A 50 -0.53 4.43 -16.94
N GLN A 51 -1.76 4.81 -16.64
CA GLN A 51 -2.65 5.41 -17.62
C GLN A 51 -2.54 6.92 -17.46
N LYS A 52 -2.11 7.63 -18.52
CA LYS A 52 -2.15 9.09 -18.53
C LYS A 52 -3.61 9.53 -18.46
N HIS A 53 -4.01 10.19 -17.37
CA HIS A 53 -5.30 10.87 -17.33
C HIS A 53 -5.24 12.08 -18.27
N SER A 54 -6.20 12.19 -19.21
CA SER A 54 -6.28 13.27 -20.21
C SER A 54 -6.82 14.59 -19.66
N ARG A 55 -7.17 14.66 -18.38
CA ARG A 55 -7.84 15.82 -17.77
C ARG A 55 -6.98 16.41 -16.65
N GLY A 56 -6.55 17.65 -16.84
CA GLY A 56 -5.84 18.47 -15.86
C GLY A 56 -4.34 18.53 -16.12
N THR A 57 -3.84 19.74 -16.35
CA THR A 57 -2.42 20.08 -16.43
C THR A 57 -1.62 19.42 -15.31
N PRO A 58 -0.57 18.63 -15.59
CA PRO A 58 0.26 18.08 -14.53
C PRO A 58 1.28 19.15 -14.12
N GLU A 59 1.10 19.74 -12.95
CA GLU A 59 2.06 20.72 -12.42
C GLU A 59 3.46 20.12 -12.14
N LYS A 60 3.62 18.78 -12.17
CA LYS A 60 4.92 18.09 -12.29
C LYS A 60 4.76 16.77 -13.05
N LYS A 61 5.60 16.49 -14.06
CA LYS A 61 5.72 15.16 -14.68
C LYS A 61 6.13 14.14 -13.61
N ARG A 62 5.17 13.37 -13.06
CA ARG A 62 5.50 12.21 -12.22
C ARG A 62 6.14 11.16 -13.11
N LEU A 63 7.36 10.75 -12.78
CA LEU A 63 7.98 9.58 -13.38
C LEU A 63 7.09 8.37 -13.11
N ASP A 64 6.73 7.63 -14.16
CA ASP A 64 6.06 6.36 -14.00
C ASP A 64 7.06 5.37 -13.39
N THR A 65 6.65 4.73 -12.31
CA THR A 65 7.44 3.73 -11.57
C THR A 65 6.78 2.35 -11.62
N ARG A 66 5.69 2.20 -12.38
CA ARG A 66 4.99 0.93 -12.52
C ARG A 66 5.67 0.05 -13.57
N THR A 67 5.73 -1.24 -13.29
CA THR A 67 6.44 -2.25 -14.08
C THR A 67 5.55 -3.41 -14.47
N ASN A 68 4.22 -3.30 -14.34
CA ASN A 68 3.29 -4.43 -14.43
C ASN A 68 3.48 -5.51 -13.36
N CYS A 69 4.03 -5.16 -12.19
CA CYS A 69 4.17 -6.11 -11.09
C CYS A 69 2.79 -6.66 -10.67
N GLU A 70 2.67 -7.98 -10.51
CA GLU A 70 1.41 -8.60 -10.14
C GLU A 70 1.24 -8.84 -8.64
N ALA A 71 2.32 -8.68 -7.85
CA ALA A 71 2.32 -8.92 -6.41
C ALA A 71 1.18 -8.18 -5.69
N LYS A 72 0.33 -8.96 -5.02
CA LYS A 72 -0.88 -8.48 -4.35
C LYS A 72 -1.43 -9.47 -3.33
N VAL A 73 -2.21 -8.94 -2.40
CA VAL A 73 -3.18 -9.65 -1.57
C VAL A 73 -4.58 -9.19 -1.96
N VAL A 74 -5.52 -10.12 -1.98
CA VAL A 74 -6.95 -9.83 -2.05
C VAL A 74 -7.64 -10.35 -0.80
N ILE A 75 -8.42 -9.49 -0.16
CA ILE A 75 -9.32 -9.87 0.93
C ILE A 75 -10.77 -9.75 0.52
N LYS A 76 -11.62 -10.61 1.08
CA LYS A 76 -13.08 -10.54 0.98
C LYS A 76 -13.71 -10.64 2.36
N LEU A 77 -14.81 -9.91 2.57
CA LEU A 77 -15.61 -9.94 3.80
C LEU A 77 -16.60 -11.11 3.76
N PHE A 78 -16.52 -11.98 4.76
CA PHE A 78 -17.43 -13.09 4.99
C PHE A 78 -18.10 -12.90 6.36
N GLY A 79 -19.39 -12.58 6.36
CA GLY A 79 -20.06 -12.09 7.58
C GLY A 79 -19.39 -10.81 8.06
N ASN A 80 -18.69 -10.89 9.19
CA ASN A 80 -17.96 -9.78 9.81
C ASN A 80 -16.43 -9.95 9.78
N ILE A 81 -15.92 -10.98 9.10
CA ILE A 81 -14.51 -11.34 9.09
C ILE A 81 -13.94 -11.18 7.67
N TYR A 82 -12.83 -10.49 7.53
CA TYR A 82 -12.08 -10.43 6.28
C TYR A 82 -11.20 -11.67 6.15
N ARG A 83 -11.28 -12.37 5.03
CA ARG A 83 -10.41 -13.50 4.68
C ARG A 83 -9.54 -13.15 3.50
N LEU A 84 -8.27 -13.52 3.56
CA LEU A 84 -7.37 -13.49 2.42
C LEU A 84 -7.76 -14.62 1.45
N VAL A 85 -8.07 -14.24 0.20
CA VAL A 85 -8.58 -15.14 -0.85
C VAL A 85 -7.65 -15.27 -2.05
N GLU A 86 -6.70 -14.35 -2.23
CA GLU A 86 -5.67 -14.43 -3.25
C GLU A 86 -4.39 -13.81 -2.68
N PHE A 87 -3.26 -14.44 -2.96
CA PHE A 87 -1.93 -13.92 -2.65
C PHE A 87 -1.00 -14.24 -3.81
N LYS A 88 -0.39 -13.20 -4.38
CA LYS A 88 0.68 -13.29 -5.37
C LYS A 88 1.91 -12.63 -4.77
N GLU A 89 2.99 -13.40 -4.62
CA GLU A 89 4.23 -12.93 -4.02
C GLU A 89 5.25 -12.43 -5.04
N ASP A 90 5.19 -12.90 -6.29
CA ASP A 90 6.23 -12.65 -7.28
C ASP A 90 6.33 -11.18 -7.70
N HIS A 91 7.56 -10.68 -7.67
CA HIS A 91 7.94 -9.35 -8.10
C HIS A 91 8.77 -9.41 -9.37
N ASN A 92 8.46 -8.54 -10.34
CA ASN A 92 9.20 -8.43 -11.60
C ASN A 92 10.20 -7.27 -11.60
N HIS A 93 10.61 -6.83 -10.42
CA HIS A 93 11.52 -5.71 -10.23
C HIS A 93 12.32 -5.93 -8.96
N GLU A 94 13.46 -5.25 -8.88
CA GLU A 94 14.29 -5.26 -7.68
C GLU A 94 13.53 -4.76 -6.45
N LEU A 95 13.76 -5.44 -5.34
CA LEU A 95 13.28 -5.10 -4.01
C LEU A 95 14.33 -4.25 -3.29
N ALA A 96 13.88 -3.40 -2.37
CA ALA A 96 14.80 -2.58 -1.60
C ALA A 96 15.57 -3.44 -0.58
N PRO A 97 16.88 -3.23 -0.41
CA PRO A 97 17.62 -3.90 0.65
C PRO A 97 17.12 -3.43 2.02
N PRO A 98 17.27 -4.25 3.09
CA PRO A 98 16.81 -3.93 4.44
C PRO A 98 17.23 -2.52 4.92
N SER A 99 18.45 -2.09 4.58
CA SER A 99 18.99 -0.76 4.91
C SER A 99 18.19 0.41 4.32
N LYS A 100 17.45 0.20 3.23
CA LYS A 100 16.70 1.24 2.49
C LYS A 100 15.19 1.11 2.63
N VAL A 101 14.68 0.06 3.27
CA VAL A 101 13.23 -0.19 3.42
C VAL A 101 12.50 0.98 4.09
N HIS A 102 13.10 1.63 5.09
CA HIS A 102 12.51 2.78 5.77
C HIS A 102 12.22 3.98 4.84
N ARG A 103 12.86 4.03 3.66
CA ARG A 103 12.64 5.09 2.65
C ARG A 103 11.47 4.79 1.72
N LEU A 104 10.95 3.57 1.71
CA LEU A 104 9.80 3.16 0.89
C LEU A 104 8.53 3.87 1.34
N ARG A 105 7.69 4.29 0.39
CA ARG A 105 6.56 5.19 0.65
C ARG A 105 5.59 4.65 1.72
N SER A 106 5.20 3.38 1.66
CA SER A 106 4.30 2.78 2.66
C SER A 106 4.96 2.51 4.01
N GLN A 107 6.29 2.63 4.07
CA GLN A 107 7.11 2.39 5.27
C GLN A 107 7.53 3.70 5.95
N ARG A 108 7.29 4.86 5.32
CA ARG A 108 7.44 6.20 5.91
C ARG A 108 6.32 6.49 6.90
N LYS A 109 6.17 5.66 7.94
CA LYS A 109 5.46 6.11 9.14
C LYS A 109 6.41 7.08 9.84
N VAL A 110 5.93 8.31 10.11
CA VAL A 110 6.70 9.30 10.86
C VAL A 110 6.92 8.72 12.25
N ASP A 111 8.16 8.41 12.58
CA ASP A 111 8.52 7.95 13.93
C ASP A 111 8.16 9.04 14.94
N ASN A 112 7.78 8.67 16.17
CA ASN A 112 7.45 9.66 17.21
C ASN A 112 8.61 10.64 17.43
N LYS A 113 9.85 10.19 17.28
CA LYS A 113 11.04 11.05 17.31
C LYS A 113 11.04 12.11 16.19
N GLN A 114 10.62 11.72 14.99
CA GLN A 114 10.49 12.64 13.84
C GLN A 114 9.32 13.62 14.05
N LYS A 115 8.22 13.18 14.67
CA LYS A 115 7.10 14.08 15.04
C LYS A 115 7.51 15.12 16.09
N ILE A 116 8.25 14.69 17.12
CA ILE A 116 8.77 15.57 18.17
C ILE A 116 9.73 16.60 17.57
N LEU A 117 10.65 16.16 16.71
CA LEU A 117 11.58 17.06 16.02
C LEU A 117 10.85 18.09 15.14
N MET A 118 9.85 17.66 14.36
CA MET A 118 9.04 18.58 13.56
C MET A 118 8.28 19.57 14.43
N LYS A 119 7.69 19.12 15.55
CA LYS A 119 6.98 19.99 16.49
C LYS A 119 7.90 21.07 17.09
N ASN A 120 9.08 20.69 17.54
CA ASN A 120 10.05 21.63 18.10
C ASN A 120 10.54 22.68 17.09
N ILE A 121 10.62 22.33 15.81
CA ILE A 121 11.03 23.27 14.74
C ILE A 121 9.92 24.29 14.41
N TYR A 122 8.65 23.94 14.55
CA TYR A 122 7.53 24.86 14.30
C TYR A 122 7.16 25.71 15.52
N ASP A 123 7.51 25.25 16.73
CA ASP A 123 7.28 25.96 17.99
C ASP A 123 8.48 26.85 18.41
N SER A 124 9.50 27.01 17.54
CA SER A 124 10.66 27.91 17.71
C SER A 124 10.62 29.06 16.71
#